data_AF-A0A838IJT4-F1
#
_entry.id   AF-A0A838IJT4-F1
#
_cell.length_a   1.000
_cell.length_b   1.000
_cell.length_c   1.000
_cell.angle_alpha   90.00
_cell.angle_beta   90.00
_cell.angle_gamma   90.00
#
_symmetry.space_group_name_H-M   'P 1'
#
loop_
_entity.id
_entity.type
_entity.pdbx_description
1 polymer ?
#
loop_
_entity_poly.entity_id
_entity_poly.type
_entity_poly.pdbx_seq_one_letter_code
_entity_poly.pdbx_strand_id
1 'polypeptide(L)'
;MNSCRARLDAYQAQSGHRMTLSSDLGADYAHYNKPLLKFLNDQGGPLDYITIMNYFDDRNNAHGKPAFFHGMLEENTMVGGLEQNLALWSAVPLLIGVETGPTSIAPDWQSFYQEGWRPMYAMLDHMMAHYSGAGLLGWAVHHYAPHSFAALCEWGGEQC
;
A
#
# COMPACT_ATOMS: atom_id res chain seq x y z
N MET A 1 11.51 9.34 -28.17
CA MET A 1 10.48 9.03 -27.14
C MET A 1 10.97 9.55 -25.80
N ASN A 2 10.17 10.34 -25.08
CA ASN A 2 10.53 10.98 -23.80
C ASN A 2 9.71 10.37 -22.64
N SER A 3 9.91 9.10 -22.31
CA SER A 3 9.31 8.50 -21.10
C SER A 3 10.26 8.61 -19.90
N CYS A 4 9.73 8.59 -18.68
CA CYS A 4 10.55 8.53 -17.47
C CYS A 4 11.50 7.33 -17.48
N ARG A 5 10.99 6.15 -17.85
CA ARG A 5 11.80 4.92 -17.97
C ARG A 5 12.97 5.09 -18.94
N ALA A 6 12.73 5.66 -20.14
CA ALA A 6 13.80 5.89 -21.11
C ALA A 6 14.89 6.85 -20.61
N ARG A 7 14.52 7.86 -19.80
CA ARG A 7 15.50 8.77 -19.17
C ARG A 7 16.35 8.05 -18.14
N LEU A 8 15.74 7.21 -17.33
CA LEU A 8 16.45 6.42 -16.32
C LEU A 8 17.35 5.35 -16.96
N ASP A 9 16.92 4.73 -18.05
CA ASP A 9 17.73 3.76 -18.80
C ASP A 9 18.93 4.43 -19.45
N ALA A 10 18.75 5.63 -20.02
CA ALA A 10 19.85 6.43 -20.55
C ALA A 10 20.86 6.82 -19.45
N TYR A 11 20.37 7.21 -18.28
CA TYR A 11 21.23 7.48 -17.12
C TYR A 11 22.01 6.25 -16.68
N GLN A 12 21.37 5.08 -16.61
CA GLN A 12 22.04 3.82 -16.29
C GLN A 12 23.09 3.46 -17.35
N ALA A 13 22.80 3.63 -18.64
CA ALA A 13 23.74 3.36 -19.71
C ALA A 13 24.99 4.26 -19.65
N GLN A 14 24.83 5.51 -19.19
CA GLN A 14 25.93 6.47 -19.05
C GLN A 14 26.75 6.27 -17.78
N SER A 15 26.11 5.90 -16.66
CA SER A 15 26.74 5.91 -15.34
C SER A 15 27.00 4.52 -14.74
N GLY A 16 26.34 3.48 -15.26
CA GLY A 16 26.32 2.14 -14.66
C GLY A 16 25.38 1.99 -13.46
N HIS A 17 24.74 3.07 -12.99
CA HIS A 17 23.83 3.03 -11.85
C HIS A 17 22.38 2.74 -12.27
N ARG A 18 21.82 1.62 -11.79
CA ARG A 18 20.40 1.30 -11.99
C ARG A 18 19.53 2.20 -11.13
N MET A 19 18.53 2.82 -11.75
CA MET A 19 17.50 3.60 -11.07
C MET A 19 16.16 2.88 -11.15
N THR A 20 15.50 2.81 -10.00
CA THR A 20 14.15 2.27 -9.85
C THR A 20 13.11 3.33 -10.19
N LEU A 21 12.07 2.93 -10.92
CA LEU A 21 10.87 3.72 -11.16
C LEU A 21 9.67 3.02 -10.54
N SER A 22 9.04 3.68 -9.59
CA SER A 22 7.80 3.21 -8.95
C SER A 22 6.73 4.29 -8.99
N SER A 23 5.51 3.92 -8.63
CA SER A 23 4.40 4.85 -8.44
C SER A 23 3.55 4.41 -7.27
N ASP A 24 2.99 5.38 -6.57
CA ASP A 24 2.05 5.15 -5.48
C ASP A 24 0.62 5.37 -5.98
N LEU A 25 -0.27 4.42 -5.73
CA LEU A 25 -1.67 4.45 -6.17
C LEU A 25 -2.60 4.06 -5.02
N GLY A 26 -3.81 4.62 -4.98
CA GLY A 26 -4.84 4.18 -4.04
C GLY A 26 -5.26 2.73 -4.28
N ALA A 27 -5.70 2.04 -3.23
CA ALA A 27 -6.13 0.63 -3.29
C ALA A 27 -7.29 0.36 -4.26
N ASP A 28 -8.04 1.37 -4.64
CA ASP A 28 -9.22 1.34 -5.51
C ASP A 28 -8.91 1.65 -6.98
N TYR A 29 -7.72 2.18 -7.31
CA TYR A 29 -7.40 2.67 -8.65
C TYR A 29 -7.50 1.58 -9.73
N ALA A 30 -7.08 0.35 -9.41
CA ALA A 30 -7.18 -0.77 -10.35
C ALA A 30 -8.65 -1.18 -10.61
N HIS A 31 -9.56 -0.89 -9.67
CA HIS A 31 -10.98 -1.05 -9.87
C HIS A 31 -11.52 -0.01 -10.85
N TYR A 32 -11.27 1.28 -10.59
CA TYR A 32 -11.89 2.38 -11.35
C TYR A 32 -11.21 2.73 -12.67
N ASN A 33 -9.88 2.57 -12.78
CA ASN A 33 -9.10 3.02 -13.93
C ASN A 33 -8.47 1.85 -14.70
N LYS A 34 -9.31 1.12 -15.45
CA LYS A 34 -8.88 -0.01 -16.29
C LYS A 34 -7.80 0.35 -17.32
N PRO A 35 -7.81 1.53 -17.97
CA PRO A 35 -6.73 1.94 -18.86
C PRO A 35 -5.38 2.07 -18.14
N LEU A 36 -5.35 2.67 -16.95
CA LEU A 36 -4.11 2.80 -16.16
C LEU A 36 -3.61 1.44 -15.70
N LEU A 37 -4.50 0.58 -15.20
CA LEU A 37 -4.17 -0.80 -14.83
C LEU A 37 -3.53 -1.51 -16.02
N LYS A 38 -4.14 -1.45 -17.21
CA LYS A 38 -3.60 -2.08 -18.42
C LYS A 38 -2.21 -1.53 -18.78
N PHE A 39 -2.00 -0.23 -18.69
CA PHE A 39 -0.73 0.40 -19.06
C PHE A 39 0.41 0.03 -18.09
N LEU A 40 0.12 -0.01 -16.79
CA LEU A 40 1.13 -0.27 -15.76
C LEU A 40 1.35 -1.76 -15.48
N ASN A 41 0.33 -2.60 -15.69
CA ASN A 41 0.35 -4.05 -15.46
C ASN A 41 0.59 -4.87 -16.75
N ASP A 42 1.28 -4.31 -17.74
CA ASP A 42 1.68 -5.04 -18.95
C ASP A 42 3.08 -5.63 -18.81
N GLN A 43 3.38 -6.70 -19.56
CA GLN A 43 4.73 -7.26 -19.60
C GLN A 43 5.69 -6.25 -20.22
N GLY A 44 6.68 -5.80 -19.44
CA GLY A 44 7.59 -4.72 -19.86
C GLY A 44 7.01 -3.31 -19.65
N GLY A 45 6.01 -3.17 -18.77
CA GLY A 45 5.53 -1.89 -18.26
C GLY A 45 6.66 -1.01 -17.71
N PRO A 46 6.42 0.30 -17.55
CA PRO A 46 7.49 1.25 -17.24
C PRO A 46 8.00 1.17 -15.79
N LEU A 47 7.26 0.51 -14.89
CA LEU A 47 7.55 0.49 -13.45
C LEU A 47 8.28 -0.79 -13.04
N ASP A 48 9.18 -0.66 -12.08
CA ASP A 48 9.85 -1.78 -11.42
C ASP A 48 8.96 -2.38 -10.32
N TYR A 49 8.15 -1.56 -9.66
CA TYR A 49 7.12 -1.97 -8.70
C TYR A 49 6.05 -0.86 -8.52
N ILE A 50 4.93 -1.21 -7.91
CA ILE A 50 3.87 -0.27 -7.52
C ILE A 50 3.68 -0.32 -6.01
N THR A 51 3.59 0.85 -5.37
CA THR A 51 3.07 0.93 -4.00
C THR A 51 1.56 1.10 -4.06
N ILE A 52 0.82 0.17 -3.47
CA ILE A 52 -0.60 0.32 -3.23
C ILE A 52 -0.78 0.96 -1.85
N MET A 53 -1.18 2.22 -1.84
CA MET A 53 -1.59 2.95 -0.65
C MET A 53 -2.93 2.39 -0.17
N ASN A 54 -2.87 1.45 0.76
CA ASN A 54 -4.02 0.78 1.33
C ASN A 54 -4.54 1.59 2.51
N TYR A 55 -5.39 2.57 2.22
CA TYR A 55 -6.06 3.44 3.19
C TYR A 55 -7.19 2.72 3.95
N PHE A 56 -6.90 1.52 4.46
CA PHE A 56 -7.77 0.78 5.37
C PHE A 56 -6.94 0.39 6.59
N ASP A 57 -7.55 0.46 7.77
CA ASP A 57 -7.01 -0.17 8.97
C ASP A 57 -7.49 -1.63 9.08
N ASP A 58 -7.26 -2.28 10.24
CA ASP A 58 -7.67 -3.65 10.49
C ASP A 58 -9.15 -3.80 10.91
N ARG A 59 -9.95 -2.72 10.86
CA ARG A 59 -11.37 -2.77 11.20
C ARG A 59 -12.15 -3.61 10.21
N ASN A 60 -13.27 -4.15 10.68
CA ASN A 60 -14.16 -4.95 9.85
C ASN A 60 -14.92 -4.08 8.84
N ASN A 61 -14.98 -4.56 7.60
CA ASN A 61 -15.88 -4.06 6.56
C ASN A 61 -17.34 -4.51 6.79
N ALA A 62 -18.22 -4.17 5.85
CA ALA A 62 -19.65 -4.47 5.90
C ALA A 62 -19.99 -5.97 6.02
N HIS A 63 -19.04 -6.87 5.72
CA HIS A 63 -19.20 -8.33 5.83
C HIS A 63 -18.53 -8.92 7.08
N GLY A 64 -18.07 -8.09 8.03
CA GLY A 64 -17.41 -8.56 9.23
C GLY A 64 -16.01 -9.12 8.97
N LYS A 65 -15.34 -8.67 7.91
CA LYS A 65 -13.99 -9.09 7.52
C LYS A 65 -13.01 -7.91 7.58
N PRO A 66 -11.74 -8.10 7.94
CA PRO A 66 -10.78 -6.99 8.01
C PRO A 66 -10.65 -6.26 6.67
N ALA A 67 -10.91 -4.96 6.66
CA ALA A 67 -10.94 -4.12 5.46
C ALA A 67 -9.57 -4.05 4.78
N PHE A 68 -8.48 -4.04 5.55
CA PHE A 68 -7.13 -4.11 5.00
C PHE A 68 -6.95 -5.23 3.97
N PHE A 69 -7.47 -6.43 4.26
CA PHE A 69 -7.33 -7.60 3.40
C PHE A 69 -8.41 -7.66 2.31
N HIS A 70 -9.65 -7.33 2.67
CA HIS A 70 -10.83 -7.64 1.86
C HIS A 70 -11.53 -6.43 1.25
N GLY A 71 -11.01 -5.22 1.48
CA GLY A 71 -11.56 -3.97 0.98
C GLY A 71 -12.85 -3.54 1.67
N MET A 72 -13.49 -2.52 1.10
CA MET A 72 -14.75 -1.94 1.57
C MET A 72 -15.88 -2.12 0.54
N LEU A 73 -17.12 -2.13 1.00
CA LEU A 73 -18.28 -2.26 0.13
C LEU A 73 -18.60 -0.89 -0.52
N GLU A 74 -18.45 -0.81 -1.83
CA GLU A 74 -18.79 0.38 -2.64
C GLU A 74 -19.70 -0.04 -3.78
N GLU A 75 -20.84 0.63 -3.94
CA GLU A 75 -21.80 0.40 -5.04
C GLU A 75 -22.17 -1.09 -5.27
N ASN A 76 -22.24 -1.88 -4.20
CA ASN A 76 -22.51 -3.33 -4.16
C ASN A 76 -21.34 -4.25 -4.55
N THR A 77 -20.10 -3.74 -4.58
CA THR A 77 -18.90 -4.54 -4.86
C THR A 77 -17.85 -4.29 -3.79
N MET A 78 -17.03 -5.30 -3.48
CA MET A 78 -15.87 -5.09 -2.62
C MET A 78 -14.75 -4.43 -3.42
N VAL A 79 -14.27 -3.27 -2.96
CA VAL A 79 -13.26 -2.47 -3.63
C VAL A 79 -12.04 -2.31 -2.73
N GLY A 80 -10.86 -2.46 -3.34
CA GLY A 80 -9.57 -2.34 -2.69
C GLY A 80 -9.21 -3.54 -1.80
N GLY A 81 -8.33 -3.29 -0.83
CA GLY A 81 -7.75 -4.30 0.02
C GLY A 81 -6.64 -5.10 -0.67
N LEU A 82 -5.90 -5.85 0.14
CA LEU A 82 -4.75 -6.63 -0.30
C LEU A 82 -5.13 -7.64 -1.39
N GLU A 83 -6.17 -8.43 -1.18
CA GLU A 83 -6.49 -9.59 -2.02
C GLU A 83 -6.90 -9.17 -3.44
N GLN A 84 -7.73 -8.13 -3.56
CA GLN A 84 -8.11 -7.60 -4.86
C GLN A 84 -6.90 -7.03 -5.60
N ASN A 85 -6.02 -6.30 -4.90
CA ASN A 85 -4.84 -5.71 -5.53
C ASN A 85 -3.84 -6.77 -5.99
N LEU A 86 -3.57 -7.80 -5.20
CA LEU A 86 -2.74 -8.94 -5.63
C LEU A 86 -3.34 -9.67 -6.84
N ALA A 87 -4.67 -9.78 -6.92
CA ALA A 87 -5.34 -10.38 -8.06
C ALA A 87 -5.30 -9.52 -9.34
N LEU A 88 -5.41 -8.20 -9.20
CA LEU A 88 -5.45 -7.27 -10.35
C LEU A 88 -4.05 -6.98 -10.90
N TRP A 89 -3.05 -6.80 -10.02
CA TRP A 89 -1.67 -6.46 -10.38
C TRP A 89 -0.77 -7.69 -10.48
N SER A 90 -0.96 -8.45 -11.55
CA SER A 90 -0.29 -9.73 -11.76
C SER A 90 1.07 -9.68 -12.47
N ALA A 91 1.42 -8.57 -13.12
CA ALA A 91 2.62 -8.44 -13.95
C ALA A 91 3.69 -7.50 -13.37
N VAL A 92 3.33 -6.72 -12.33
CA VAL A 92 4.22 -5.79 -11.64
C VAL A 92 4.24 -6.10 -10.15
N PRO A 93 5.43 -6.18 -9.52
CA PRO A 93 5.50 -6.41 -8.08
C PRO A 93 4.83 -5.30 -7.28
N LEU A 94 4.22 -5.67 -6.16
CA LEU A 94 3.50 -4.77 -5.27
C LEU A 94 4.23 -4.55 -3.95
N LEU A 95 4.20 -3.33 -3.47
CA LEU A 95 4.47 -2.97 -2.10
C LEU A 95 3.16 -2.43 -1.50
N ILE A 96 2.81 -2.81 -0.27
CA ILE A 96 1.56 -2.36 0.36
C ILE A 96 1.86 -1.26 1.38
N GLY A 97 1.39 -0.06 1.09
CA GLY A 97 1.49 1.09 1.98
C GLY A 97 0.39 1.07 3.03
N VAL A 98 0.75 1.39 4.28
CA VAL A 98 -0.18 1.62 5.38
C VAL A 98 -0.12 3.08 5.80
N GLU A 99 -1.25 3.63 6.22
CA GLU A 99 -1.35 5.02 6.67
C GLU A 99 -1.25 5.08 8.21
N THR A 100 -0.53 6.06 8.72
CA THR A 100 -0.34 6.31 10.16
C THR A 100 -0.56 7.77 10.54
N GLY A 101 -1.16 8.54 9.63
CA GLY A 101 -1.49 9.94 9.82
C GLY A 101 -2.59 10.17 10.84
N PRO A 102 -2.55 11.28 11.60
CA PRO A 102 -3.63 11.66 12.50
C PRO A 102 -4.94 11.96 11.77
N THR A 103 -6.03 12.01 12.53
CA THR A 103 -7.39 12.27 12.05
C THR A 103 -7.56 13.60 11.29
N SER A 104 -6.62 14.53 11.48
CA SER A 104 -6.53 15.79 10.74
C SER A 104 -6.09 15.63 9.27
N ILE A 105 -5.47 14.51 8.91
CA ILE A 105 -4.98 14.24 7.54
C ILE A 105 -5.56 12.96 6.92
N ALA A 106 -5.94 11.98 7.73
CA ALA A 106 -6.60 10.75 7.27
C ALA A 106 -7.76 10.42 8.23
N PRO A 107 -8.98 10.09 7.74
CA PRO A 107 -10.05 9.60 8.60
C PRO A 107 -9.60 8.38 9.42
N ASP A 108 -10.17 8.21 10.62
CA ASP A 108 -9.77 7.12 11.53
C ASP A 108 -9.71 5.76 10.82
N TRP A 109 -10.77 5.37 10.11
CA TRP A 109 -10.86 4.07 9.41
C TRP A 109 -9.84 3.87 8.27
N GLN A 110 -9.06 4.90 7.92
CA GLN A 110 -8.03 4.83 6.90
C GLN A 110 -6.62 4.72 7.47
N SER A 111 -6.43 4.82 8.78
CA SER A 111 -5.12 5.01 9.41
C SER A 111 -4.97 4.13 10.64
N PHE A 112 -3.76 3.63 10.91
CA PHE A 112 -3.43 2.94 12.16
C PHE A 112 -3.07 3.90 13.31
N TYR A 113 -3.25 5.21 13.13
CA TYR A 113 -2.85 6.22 14.10
C TYR A 113 -3.47 5.99 15.49
N GLN A 114 -4.75 5.62 15.54
CA GLN A 114 -5.50 5.41 16.79
C GLN A 114 -5.34 4.00 17.37
N GLU A 115 -5.12 2.97 16.56
CA GLU A 115 -4.86 1.60 17.02
C GLU A 115 -3.42 1.48 17.56
N GLY A 116 -2.50 2.26 17.00
CA GLY A 116 -1.10 2.29 17.37
C GLY A 116 -0.26 1.23 16.64
N TRP A 117 1.03 1.17 16.99
CA TRP A 117 1.98 0.31 16.25
C TRP A 117 1.72 -1.18 16.44
N ARG A 118 1.29 -1.64 17.63
CA ARG A 118 1.14 -3.08 17.89
C ARG A 118 0.12 -3.75 16.96
N PRO A 119 -1.11 -3.22 16.80
CA PRO A 119 -2.07 -3.76 15.82
C PRO A 119 -1.54 -3.69 14.38
N MET A 120 -0.92 -2.57 14.00
CA MET A 120 -0.32 -2.40 12.67
C MET A 120 0.72 -3.49 12.38
N TYR A 121 1.70 -3.69 13.27
CA TYR A 121 2.75 -4.69 13.06
C TYR A 121 2.19 -6.12 13.10
N ALA A 122 1.21 -6.42 13.96
CA ALA A 122 0.56 -7.73 13.96
C ALA A 122 -0.15 -8.03 12.63
N MET A 123 -0.81 -7.03 12.05
CA MET A 123 -1.44 -7.12 10.72
C MET A 123 -0.39 -7.28 9.61
N LEU A 124 0.70 -6.52 9.66
CA LEU A 124 1.80 -6.61 8.69
C LEU A 124 2.51 -7.97 8.75
N ASP A 125 2.76 -8.49 9.94
CA ASP A 125 3.34 -9.82 10.15
C ASP A 125 2.41 -10.91 9.58
N HIS A 126 1.10 -10.79 9.82
CA HIS A 126 0.11 -11.69 9.22
C HIS A 126 0.14 -11.61 7.69
N MET A 127 0.14 -10.40 7.12
CA MET A 127 0.24 -10.20 5.67
C MET A 127 1.50 -10.88 5.11
N MET A 128 2.66 -10.61 5.71
CA MET A 128 3.92 -11.17 5.23
C MET A 128 3.98 -12.69 5.37
N ALA A 129 3.39 -13.27 6.42
CA ALA A 129 3.38 -14.72 6.62
C ALA A 129 2.47 -15.47 5.62
N HIS A 130 1.37 -14.85 5.18
CA HIS A 130 0.34 -15.54 4.39
C HIS A 130 0.30 -15.13 2.91
N TYR A 131 0.86 -13.97 2.55
CA TYR A 131 0.79 -13.43 1.20
C TYR A 131 2.16 -13.20 0.54
N SER A 132 3.27 -13.55 1.22
CA SER A 132 4.60 -13.53 0.59
C SER A 132 4.65 -14.49 -0.61
N GLY A 133 4.97 -13.98 -1.79
CA GLY A 133 5.11 -14.79 -3.02
C GLY A 133 4.05 -14.53 -4.10
N ALA A 134 2.95 -13.82 -3.79
CA ALA A 134 1.91 -13.45 -4.75
C ALA A 134 2.24 -12.17 -5.55
N GLY A 135 3.51 -11.89 -5.81
CA GLY A 135 3.97 -10.60 -6.33
C GLY A 135 4.14 -9.50 -5.26
N LEU A 136 3.86 -9.81 -4.00
CA LEU A 136 4.11 -8.93 -2.85
C LEU A 136 5.62 -8.86 -2.52
N LEU A 137 6.19 -7.66 -2.60
CA LEU A 137 7.56 -7.33 -2.19
C LEU A 137 7.68 -7.04 -0.69
N GLY A 138 6.63 -6.48 -0.08
CA GLY A 138 6.66 -6.04 1.31
C GLY A 138 5.67 -4.92 1.58
N TRP A 139 6.00 -4.09 2.57
CA TRP A 139 5.17 -2.98 3.02
C TRP A 139 5.95 -1.69 3.20
N ALA A 140 5.23 -0.57 3.25
CA ALA A 140 5.75 0.75 3.61
C ALA A 140 4.77 1.43 4.56
N VAL A 141 5.27 2.38 5.32
CA VAL A 141 4.46 3.22 6.20
C VAL A 141 4.48 4.64 5.65
N HIS A 142 3.29 5.15 5.34
CA HIS A 142 3.06 6.54 5.04
C HIS A 142 2.94 7.30 6.35
N HIS A 143 3.60 8.46 6.41
CA HIS A 143 3.78 9.25 7.61
C HIS A 143 4.52 8.53 8.76
N TYR A 144 5.71 7.96 8.56
CA TYR A 144 6.50 7.40 9.67
C TYR A 144 7.32 8.48 10.42
N ALA A 145 6.89 8.85 11.62
CA ALA A 145 7.55 9.83 12.48
C ALA A 145 7.30 9.52 13.97
N PRO A 146 8.06 10.11 14.92
CA PRO A 146 7.89 9.85 16.35
C PRO A 146 6.48 10.13 16.92
N HIS A 147 5.68 10.92 16.20
CA HIS A 147 4.31 11.29 16.59
C HIS A 147 3.23 10.67 15.67
N SER A 148 3.59 9.70 14.84
CA SER A 148 2.67 9.06 13.90
C SER A 148 1.75 8.02 14.51
N PHE A 149 1.72 7.93 15.84
CA PHE A 149 0.82 7.04 16.56
C PHE A 149 0.33 7.78 17.79
N ALA A 150 -0.99 7.91 17.95
CA ALA A 150 -1.58 8.33 19.21
C ALA A 150 -2.15 7.11 19.93
N ALA A 151 -1.26 6.39 20.60
CA ALA A 151 -1.55 5.69 21.85
C ALA A 151 -0.32 4.89 22.23
N LEU A 152 0.52 5.46 23.10
CA LEU A 152 1.30 4.70 24.10
C LEU A 152 1.97 5.61 25.13
N CYS A 153 2.18 6.89 24.85
CA CYS A 153 2.71 7.82 25.85
C CYS A 153 1.68 8.25 26.92
N GLU A 154 0.37 8.19 26.65
CA GLU A 154 -0.64 8.77 27.56
C GLU A 154 -1.35 7.76 28.49
N TRP A 155 -1.19 6.44 28.28
CA TRP A 155 -1.93 5.42 29.06
C TRP A 155 -1.05 4.41 29.81
N GLY A 156 0.27 4.44 29.63
CA GLY A 156 1.16 3.37 30.09
C GLY A 156 2.18 3.69 31.18
N GLY A 157 2.51 4.96 31.46
CA GLY A 157 3.49 5.32 32.50
C GLY A 157 4.91 4.75 32.33
N GLU A 158 5.19 4.02 31.25
CA GLU A 158 6.53 3.57 30.90
C GLU A 158 7.09 4.47 29.80
N GLN A 159 8.24 5.06 30.11
CA GLN A 159 9.03 5.86 29.19
C GLN A 159 9.31 5.06 27.91
N CYS A 160 9.04 5.67 26.76
CA CYS A 160 9.54 5.17 25.48
C CYS A 160 11.07 5.15 25.46
#